data_AF-A0A1Y3BAU1-F1
#
_entry.id   AF-A0A1Y3BAU1-F1
#
_cell.length_a   1.000
_cell.length_b   1.000
_cell.length_c   1.000
_cell.angle_alpha   90.00
_cell.angle_beta   90.00
_cell.angle_gamma   90.00
#
_symmetry.space_group_name_H-M   'P 1'
#
loop_
_entity.id
_entity.type
_entity.pdbx_description
1 polymer ?
#
loop_
_entity_poly.entity_id
_entity_poly.type
_entity_poly.pdbx_seq_one_letter_code
_entity_poly.pdbx_strand_id
1 'polypeptide(L)'
;MVWFDTYSAGISLIASAMFETLAVMYIYGAEKFCLDIESMIGHRPSRYFVYSWKYISPVFLTTIIIMSIINSESISYYGYNFPLWATISGWCFTLSSISFIPIYALFYYIRNHYRKSSSLTSTTLIKNDKIKMKNSNSKIGHSSINSSKGSHDMIKQLIEIN
;
A
#
# COMPACT_ATOMS: atom_id res chain seq x y z
N MET A 1 20.92 -33.13 21.50
CA MET A 1 21.48 -32.46 20.31
C MET A 1 20.46 -32.44 19.17
N VAL A 2 19.91 -33.60 18.76
CA VAL A 2 18.92 -33.70 17.66
C VAL A 2 17.68 -32.80 17.84
N TRP A 3 17.11 -32.71 19.05
CA TRP A 3 15.95 -31.87 19.35
C TRP A 3 16.16 -30.37 19.07
N PHE A 4 17.35 -29.85 19.34
CA PHE A 4 17.66 -28.44 19.10
C PHE A 4 17.83 -28.19 17.60
N ASP A 5 18.48 -29.10 16.88
CA ASP A 5 18.65 -28.97 15.42
C ASP A 5 17.33 -29.07 14.67
N THR A 6 16.44 -30.00 15.02
CA THR A 6 15.13 -30.11 14.34
C THR A 6 14.19 -28.96 14.65
N TYR A 7 14.17 -28.48 15.90
CA TYR A 7 13.25 -27.42 16.32
C TYR A 7 13.77 -26.00 15.99
N SER A 8 15.07 -25.76 16.14
CA SER A 8 15.69 -24.45 15.89
C SER A 8 15.95 -24.21 14.41
N ALA A 9 16.52 -25.18 13.68
CA ALA A 9 16.88 -24.96 12.28
C ALA A 9 15.72 -25.25 11.31
N GLY A 10 14.95 -26.32 11.53
CA GLY A 10 13.88 -26.72 10.60
C GLY A 10 12.67 -25.80 10.64
N ILE A 11 12.02 -25.71 11.80
CA ILE A 11 10.76 -24.99 11.97
C ILE A 11 10.93 -23.47 11.83
N SER A 12 12.02 -22.89 12.36
CA SER A 12 12.30 -21.45 12.24
C SER A 12 12.51 -21.03 10.77
N LEU A 13 13.25 -21.83 10.01
CA LEU A 13 13.62 -21.50 8.63
C LEU A 13 12.43 -21.63 7.67
N ILE A 14 11.58 -22.65 7.85
CA ILE A 14 10.32 -22.81 7.09
C ILE A 14 9.36 -21.65 7.41
N ALA A 15 9.26 -21.26 8.70
CA ALA A 15 8.47 -20.12 9.09
C ALA A 15 8.97 -18.81 8.43
N SER A 16 10.28 -18.54 8.46
CA SER A 16 10.87 -17.36 7.82
C SER A 16 10.57 -17.32 6.31
N ALA A 17 10.79 -18.43 5.60
CA ALA A 17 10.53 -18.52 4.16
C ALA A 17 9.04 -18.30 3.81
N MET A 18 8.12 -18.74 4.67
CA MET A 18 6.69 -18.48 4.50
C MET A 18 6.38 -16.97 4.58
N PHE A 19 7.00 -16.25 5.51
CA PHE A 19 6.79 -14.82 5.65
C PHE A 19 7.42 -14.02 4.52
N GLU A 20 8.62 -14.38 4.07
CA GLU A 20 9.26 -13.75 2.92
C GLU A 20 8.40 -13.88 1.66
N THR A 21 7.88 -15.08 1.39
CA THR A 21 7.03 -15.31 0.21
C THR A 21 5.69 -14.59 0.30
N LEU A 22 5.04 -14.55 1.46
CA LEU A 22 3.82 -13.76 1.68
C LEU A 22 4.06 -12.25 1.56
N ALA A 23 5.17 -11.75 2.11
CA ALA A 23 5.55 -10.35 2.04
C ALA A 23 5.79 -9.92 0.59
N VAL A 24 6.56 -10.68 -0.18
CA VAL A 24 6.77 -10.40 -1.60
C VAL A 24 5.44 -10.43 -2.36
N MET A 25 4.59 -11.43 -2.13
CA MET A 25 3.36 -11.57 -2.91
C MET A 25 2.30 -10.51 -2.60
N TYR A 26 2.18 -10.07 -1.35
CA TYR A 26 1.16 -9.09 -0.92
C TYR A 26 1.65 -7.65 -0.85
N ILE A 27 2.89 -7.40 -0.39
CA ILE A 27 3.44 -6.03 -0.25
C ILE A 27 4.05 -5.57 -1.57
N TYR A 28 4.88 -6.42 -2.20
CA TYR A 28 5.50 -6.07 -3.47
C TYR A 28 4.50 -6.20 -4.63
N GLY A 29 3.64 -7.22 -4.56
CA GLY A 29 2.59 -7.46 -5.53
C GLY A 29 3.08 -8.30 -6.70
N ALA A 30 2.33 -9.35 -7.02
CA ALA A 30 2.70 -10.32 -8.06
C ALA A 30 2.97 -9.69 -9.44
N GLU A 31 2.29 -8.60 -9.80
CA GLU A 31 2.49 -7.92 -11.09
C GLU A 31 3.81 -7.16 -11.17
N LYS A 32 4.23 -6.52 -10.07
CA LYS A 32 5.53 -5.84 -9.97
C LYS A 32 6.66 -6.86 -10.06
N PHE A 33 6.48 -7.99 -9.38
CA PHE A 33 7.43 -9.09 -9.45
C PHE A 33 7.56 -9.68 -10.87
N CYS A 34 6.44 -9.84 -11.60
CA CYS A 34 6.49 -10.23 -13.00
C CYS A 34 7.22 -9.24 -13.89
N LEU A 35 7.03 -7.94 -13.66
CA LEU A 35 7.71 -6.88 -14.40
C LEU A 35 9.22 -6.91 -14.17
N ASP A 36 9.67 -7.19 -12.95
CA ASP A 36 11.10 -7.30 -12.65
C ASP A 36 11.72 -8.55 -13.28
N ILE A 37 11.01 -9.68 -13.24
CA ILE A 37 11.48 -10.91 -13.91
C ILE A 37 11.51 -10.72 -15.43
N GLU A 38 10.52 -10.04 -16.01
CA GLU A 38 10.52 -9.67 -17.42
C GLU A 38 11.70 -8.75 -17.77
N SER A 39 12.05 -7.82 -16.89
CA SER A 39 13.22 -6.93 -17.06
C SER A 39 14.55 -7.69 -16.99
N MET A 40 14.64 -8.73 -16.15
CA MET A 40 15.87 -9.52 -16.00
C MET A 40 16.08 -10.55 -17.11
N ILE A 41 15.01 -11.22 -17.56
CA ILE A 41 15.08 -12.37 -18.46
C ILE A 41 14.61 -12.01 -19.88
N GLY A 42 13.98 -10.83 -20.05
CA GLY A 42 13.52 -10.32 -21.35
C GLY A 42 12.18 -10.88 -21.82
N HIS A 43 11.53 -11.75 -21.03
CA HIS A 43 10.24 -12.36 -21.36
C HIS A 43 9.35 -12.56 -20.14
N ARG A 44 8.05 -12.28 -20.28
CA ARG A 44 7.07 -12.44 -19.19
C ARG A 44 6.87 -13.91 -18.85
N PRO A 45 7.10 -14.32 -17.59
CA PRO A 45 6.68 -15.65 -17.14
C PRO A 45 5.15 -15.76 -17.25
N SER A 46 4.67 -16.95 -17.65
CA SER A 46 3.23 -17.19 -17.80
C SER A 46 2.50 -16.98 -16.47
N ARG A 47 1.27 -16.45 -16.51
CA ARG A 47 0.50 -16.14 -15.29
C ARG A 47 0.32 -17.36 -14.39
N TYR A 48 0.26 -18.57 -14.94
CA TYR A 48 0.16 -19.82 -14.17
C TYR A 48 1.33 -20.04 -13.21
N PHE A 49 2.55 -19.67 -13.61
CA PHE A 49 3.74 -19.80 -12.77
C PHE A 49 3.75 -18.77 -11.62
N VAL A 50 3.11 -17.64 -11.85
CA VAL A 50 2.94 -16.59 -10.84
C VAL A 50 1.89 -17.02 -9.83
N TYR A 51 0.80 -17.64 -10.30
CA TYR A 51 -0.21 -18.23 -9.42
C TYR A 51 0.35 -19.37 -8.57
N SER A 52 1.26 -20.18 -9.11
CA SER A 52 1.90 -21.24 -8.32
C SER A 52 2.73 -20.63 -7.19
N TRP A 53 3.52 -19.58 -7.45
CA TRP A 53 4.28 -18.93 -6.39
C TRP A 53 3.41 -18.15 -5.40
N LYS A 54 2.30 -17.57 -5.86
CA LYS A 54 1.41 -16.77 -5.02
C LYS A 54 0.55 -17.61 -4.08
N TYR A 55 0.10 -18.78 -4.54
CA TYR A 55 -0.85 -19.61 -3.80
C TYR A 55 -0.29 -20.98 -3.44
N ILE A 56 0.42 -21.65 -4.35
CA ILE A 56 0.97 -22.99 -4.10
C ILE A 56 2.08 -22.93 -3.04
N SER A 57 3.02 -21.98 -3.13
CA SER A 57 4.12 -21.88 -2.17
C SER A 57 3.64 -21.64 -0.73
N PRO A 58 2.79 -20.64 -0.43
CA PRO A 58 2.32 -20.44 0.94
C PRO A 58 1.43 -21.59 1.43
N VAL A 59 0.62 -22.19 0.56
CA VAL A 59 -0.20 -23.37 0.93
C VAL A 59 0.69 -24.56 1.27
N PHE A 60 1.69 -24.86 0.45
CA PHE A 60 2.62 -25.96 0.68
C PHE A 60 3.42 -25.78 1.98
N LEU A 61 3.92 -24.57 2.24
CA LEU A 61 4.62 -24.24 3.48
C LEU A 61 3.69 -24.36 4.70
N THR A 62 2.43 -23.92 4.59
CA THR A 62 1.42 -24.07 5.64
C THR A 62 1.12 -25.55 5.90
N THR A 63 0.98 -26.37 4.85
CA THR A 63 0.78 -27.82 4.98
C THR A 63 1.97 -28.48 5.68
N ILE A 64 3.21 -28.11 5.35
CA ILE A 64 4.40 -28.64 6.02
C ILE A 64 4.41 -28.26 7.50
N ILE A 65 4.07 -27.03 7.85
CA ILE A 65 3.99 -26.59 9.25
C ILE A 65 2.92 -27.38 10.01
N ILE A 66 1.72 -27.54 9.43
CA ILE A 66 0.62 -28.32 10.04
C ILE A 66 1.04 -29.78 10.23
N MET A 67 1.63 -30.39 9.20
CA MET A 67 2.16 -31.75 9.29
C MET A 67 3.27 -31.86 10.32
N SER A 68 4.14 -30.85 10.45
CA SER A 68 5.18 -30.82 11.47
C SER A 68 4.59 -30.75 12.87
N ILE A 69 3.51 -29.99 13.08
CA ILE A 69 2.83 -29.88 14.38
C ILE A 69 2.14 -31.21 14.74
N ILE A 70 1.36 -31.77 13.81
CA ILE A 70 0.69 -33.06 14.01
C ILE A 70 1.72 -34.17 14.25
N ASN A 71 2.79 -34.19 13.46
CA ASN A 71 3.85 -35.16 13.66
C ASN A 71 4.55 -34.93 15.00
N SER A 72 4.80 -33.69 15.42
CA SER A 72 5.39 -33.37 16.74
C SER A 72 4.53 -33.87 17.91
N GLU A 73 3.20 -33.88 17.76
CA GLU A 73 2.27 -34.48 18.73
C GLU A 73 2.29 -36.02 18.69
N SER A 74 2.45 -36.61 17.50
CA SER A 74 2.51 -38.08 17.31
C SER A 74 3.88 -38.70 17.58
N ILE A 75 4.96 -37.91 17.63
CA ILE A 75 6.17 -38.33 18.33
C ILE A 75 5.87 -38.12 19.81
N SER A 76 5.05 -39.02 20.36
CA SER A 76 5.21 -39.42 21.73
C SER A 76 6.64 -39.93 21.87
N TYR A 77 7.58 -39.02 22.09
CA TYR A 77 8.92 -39.36 22.52
C TYR A 77 8.74 -39.98 23.89
N TYR A 78 8.59 -41.31 23.91
CA TYR A 78 8.42 -42.10 25.12
C TYR A 78 7.24 -41.66 26.03
N GLY A 79 6.09 -41.28 25.45
CA GLY A 79 4.86 -41.03 26.24
C GLY A 79 4.75 -39.66 26.92
N TYR A 80 5.48 -38.65 26.43
CA TYR A 80 5.41 -37.29 26.98
C TYR A 80 4.40 -36.41 26.21
N ASN A 81 3.38 -35.92 26.91
CA ASN A 81 2.44 -34.93 26.37
C ASN A 81 3.12 -33.57 26.26
N PHE A 82 3.04 -32.92 25.09
CA PHE A 82 3.59 -31.58 24.93
C PHE A 82 2.87 -30.57 25.84
N PRO A 83 3.59 -29.77 26.64
CA PRO A 83 2.99 -28.81 27.55
C PRO A 83 2.38 -27.64 26.77
N LEU A 84 1.26 -27.09 27.27
CA LEU A 84 0.52 -25.98 26.65
C LEU A 84 1.40 -24.78 26.25
N TRP A 85 2.51 -24.55 26.96
CA TRP A 85 3.45 -23.48 26.66
C TRP A 85 4.10 -23.60 25.28
N ALA A 86 4.35 -24.82 24.79
CA ALA A 86 4.89 -25.08 23.45
C ALA A 86 3.86 -24.76 22.34
N THR A 87 2.59 -25.07 22.59
CA THR A 87 1.49 -24.69 21.70
C THR A 87 1.36 -23.17 21.64
N ILE A 88 1.38 -22.50 22.81
CA ILE A 88 1.28 -21.04 22.91
C ILE A 88 2.45 -20.34 22.23
N SER A 89 3.68 -20.84 22.36
CA SER A 89 4.84 -20.26 21.68
C SER A 89 4.75 -20.39 20.15
N GLY A 90 4.19 -21.49 19.65
CA GLY A 90 3.85 -21.66 18.23
C GLY A 90 2.83 -20.63 17.73
N TRP A 91 1.73 -20.43 18.47
CA TRP A 91 0.72 -19.41 18.14
C TRP A 91 1.24 -17.98 18.26
N CYS A 92 2.13 -17.70 19.21
CA CYS A 92 2.80 -16.39 19.30
C CYS A 92 3.73 -16.13 18.12
N PHE A 93 4.44 -17.15 17.61
CA PHE A 93 5.33 -16.99 16.46
C PHE A 93 4.56 -16.72 15.16
N THR A 94 3.41 -17.39 14.99
CA THR A 94 2.50 -17.16 13.87
C THR A 94 1.83 -15.79 13.95
N LEU A 95 1.32 -15.39 15.12
CA LEU A 95 0.69 -14.08 15.33
C LEU A 95 1.67 -12.91 15.20
N SER A 96 2.87 -13.04 15.77
CA SER A 96 3.89 -12.00 15.72
C SER A 96 4.26 -11.68 14.27
N SER A 97 4.51 -12.73 13.48
CA SER A 97 4.89 -12.58 12.09
C SER A 97 3.74 -12.11 11.19
N ILE A 98 2.50 -12.58 11.43
CA ILE A 98 1.29 -12.07 10.76
C ILE A 98 1.04 -10.60 11.07
N SER A 99 1.43 -10.11 12.25
CA SER A 99 1.20 -8.73 12.70
C SER A 99 2.13 -7.71 12.02
N PHE A 100 3.31 -8.11 11.53
CA PHE A 100 4.23 -7.19 10.85
C PHE A 100 3.66 -6.64 9.53
N ILE A 101 2.86 -7.41 8.79
CA ILE A 101 2.22 -6.99 7.54
C ILE A 101 1.14 -5.89 7.76
N PRO A 102 0.13 -6.05 8.65
CA PRO A 102 -0.83 -5.00 8.94
C PRO A 102 -0.17 -3.81 9.61
N ILE A 103 0.88 -3.99 10.42
CA ILE A 103 1.68 -2.88 10.96
C ILE A 103 2.33 -2.07 9.84
N TYR A 104 2.94 -2.73 8.85
CA TYR A 104 3.57 -2.02 7.74
C TYR A 104 2.55 -1.38 6.80
N ALA A 105 1.44 -2.05 6.53
CA ALA A 105 0.33 -1.51 5.75
C ALA A 105 -0.31 -0.29 6.46
N LEU A 106 -0.50 -0.36 7.77
CA LEU A 106 -0.99 0.74 8.60
C LEU A 106 0.01 1.89 8.63
N PHE A 107 1.31 1.60 8.78
CA PHE A 107 2.36 2.62 8.71
C PHE A 107 2.41 3.32 7.35
N TYR A 108 2.33 2.56 6.26
CA TYR A 108 2.28 3.09 4.90
C TYR A 108 1.00 3.90 4.66
N TYR A 109 -0.15 3.39 5.12
CA TYR A 109 -1.44 4.08 5.02
C TYR A 109 -1.41 5.40 5.78
N ILE A 110 -0.93 5.39 7.03
CA ILE A 110 -0.78 6.58 7.87
C ILE A 110 0.19 7.57 7.19
N ARG A 111 1.36 7.13 6.74
CA ARG A 111 2.35 7.99 6.06
C ARG A 111 1.82 8.59 4.76
N ASN A 112 1.08 7.82 3.97
CA ASN A 112 0.47 8.28 2.73
C ASN A 112 -0.75 9.19 2.96
N HIS A 113 -1.52 8.94 4.02
CA HIS A 113 -2.63 9.79 4.45
C HIS A 113 -2.12 11.18 4.88
N TYR A 114 -1.02 11.25 5.65
CA TYR A 114 -0.36 12.52 5.97
C TYR A 114 0.14 13.26 4.71
N ARG A 115 0.68 12.52 3.74
CA ARG A 115 1.16 13.09 2.46
C ARG A 115 0.03 13.56 1.53
N LYS A 116 -1.15 12.94 1.59
CA LYS A 116 -2.31 13.36 0.78
C LYS A 116 -2.94 14.65 1.32
N SER A 117 -2.94 14.85 2.63
CA SER A 117 -3.44 16.06 3.29
C SER A 117 -2.66 17.33 2.88
N SER A 118 -1.34 17.22 2.67
CA SER A 118 -0.54 18.35 2.20
C SER A 118 -0.82 18.71 0.73
N SER A 119 -0.99 17.73 -0.16
CA SER A 119 -1.31 17.98 -1.58
C SER A 119 -2.71 18.57 -1.82
N LEU A 120 -3.69 18.19 -0.98
CA LEU A 120 -5.05 18.73 -1.03
C LEU A 120 -5.07 20.20 -0.63
N THR A 121 -4.27 20.56 0.37
CA THR A 121 -4.09 21.95 0.82
C THR A 121 -3.43 22.80 -0.27
N SER A 122 -2.42 22.29 -0.99
CA SER A 122 -1.80 23.03 -2.10
C SER A 122 -2.78 23.26 -3.26
N THR A 123 -3.63 22.27 -3.56
CA THR A 123 -4.60 22.37 -4.67
C THR A 123 -5.75 23.34 -4.36
N THR A 124 -6.20 23.41 -3.10
CA THR A 124 -7.24 24.35 -2.67
C THR A 124 -6.74 25.79 -2.63
N LEU A 125 -5.50 26.04 -2.19
CA LEU A 125 -4.89 27.37 -2.22
C LEU A 125 -4.73 27.90 -3.65
N ILE A 126 -4.21 27.07 -4.58
CA ILE A 126 -4.08 27.44 -6.00
C ILE A 126 -5.46 27.74 -6.62
N LYS A 127 -6.51 26.99 -6.27
CA LYS A 127 -7.87 27.23 -6.78
C LYS A 127 -8.46 28.53 -6.26
N ASN A 128 -8.27 28.84 -4.97
CA ASN A 128 -8.73 30.08 -4.36
C ASN A 128 -8.01 31.32 -4.95
N ASP A 129 -6.70 31.22 -5.20
CA ASP A 129 -5.94 32.30 -5.84
C ASP A 129 -6.43 32.57 -7.27
N LYS A 130 -6.72 31.52 -8.06
CA LYS A 130 -7.29 31.69 -9.42
C LYS A 130 -8.67 32.35 -9.39
N ILE A 131 -9.52 32.00 -8.42
CA ILE A 131 -10.86 32.61 -8.29
C ILE A 131 -10.75 34.10 -7.92
N LYS A 132 -9.83 34.45 -7.02
CA LYS A 132 -9.57 35.84 -6.63
C LYS A 132 -9.09 36.69 -7.81
N MET A 133 -8.18 36.15 -8.64
CA MET A 133 -7.73 36.84 -9.86
C MET A 133 -8.85 37.00 -10.90
N LYS A 134 -9.70 35.99 -11.08
CA LYS A 134 -10.84 36.07 -12.02
C LYS A 134 -11.84 37.15 -11.60
N ASN A 135 -12.18 37.21 -10.31
CA ASN A 135 -13.09 38.24 -9.76
C ASN A 135 -12.48 39.64 -9.82
N SER A 136 -11.16 39.78 -9.67
CA SER A 136 -10.48 41.06 -9.83
C SER A 136 -10.54 41.54 -11.28
N ASN A 137 -10.23 40.67 -12.25
CA ASN A 137 -10.26 41.01 -13.67
C ASN A 137 -11.68 41.33 -14.17
N SER A 138 -12.72 40.63 -13.67
CA SER A 138 -14.10 40.94 -14.05
C SER A 138 -14.55 42.30 -13.51
N LYS A 139 -14.11 42.72 -12.31
CA LYS A 139 -14.38 44.05 -11.77
C LYS A 139 -13.74 45.15 -12.60
N ILE A 140 -12.49 44.96 -13.01
CA ILE A 140 -11.73 45.91 -13.82
C ILE A 140 -12.39 46.07 -15.20
N GLY A 141 -12.80 44.97 -15.83
CA GLY A 141 -13.52 44.99 -17.10
C GLY A 141 -14.86 45.72 -17.03
N HIS A 142 -15.62 45.53 -15.94
CA HIS A 142 -16.89 46.25 -15.77
C HIS A 142 -16.68 47.75 -15.50
N SER A 143 -15.61 48.14 -14.80
CA SER A 143 -15.30 49.56 -14.57
C SER A 143 -14.81 50.27 -15.83
N SER A 144 -14.02 49.61 -16.69
CA SER A 144 -13.55 50.20 -17.94
C SER A 144 -14.67 50.38 -18.97
N ILE A 145 -15.62 49.43 -19.03
CA ILE A 145 -16.80 49.56 -19.90
C ILE A 145 -17.70 50.72 -19.44
N ASN A 146 -17.96 50.85 -18.14
CA ASN A 146 -18.78 51.94 -17.61
C ASN A 146 -18.12 53.32 -17.80
N SER A 147 -16.79 53.41 -17.70
CA SER A 147 -16.05 54.64 -17.98
C SER A 147 -16.11 55.05 -19.46
N SER A 148 -16.00 54.08 -20.39
CA SER A 148 -16.10 54.36 -21.83
C SER A 148 -17.51 54.79 -22.25
N LYS A 149 -18.55 54.18 -21.67
CA LYS A 149 -19.95 54.51 -21.98
C LYS A 149 -20.31 55.95 -21.58
N GLY A 150 -19.91 56.37 -20.38
CA GLY A 150 -20.13 57.75 -19.93
C GLY A 150 -19.44 58.80 -20.81
N SER A 151 -18.29 58.48 -21.40
CA SER A 151 -17.61 59.38 -22.36
C SER A 151 -18.36 59.48 -23.69
N HIS A 152 -18.90 58.37 -24.20
CA HIS A 152 -19.76 58.38 -25.40
C HIS A 152 -21.08 59.14 -25.18
N ASP A 153 -21.68 59.01 -24.00
CA ASP A 153 -22.92 59.70 -23.67
C ASP A 153 -22.70 61.23 -23.56
N MET A 154 -21.55 61.67 -23.03
CA MET A 154 -21.17 63.10 -23.06
C MET A 154 -21.00 63.64 -24.49
N ILE A 155 -20.36 62.89 -25.38
CA ILE A 155 -20.18 63.32 -26.78
C ILE A 155 -21.54 63.46 -27.48
N LYS A 156 -22.49 62.55 -27.22
CA LYS A 156 -23.84 62.65 -27.78
C LYS A 156 -24.57 63.91 -27.30
N GLN A 157 -24.48 64.26 -26.02
CA GLN A 157 -25.09 65.48 -25.51
C GLN A 157 -24.50 66.75 -26.12
N LEU A 158 -23.19 66.79 -26.39
CA LEU A 158 -22.56 67.95 -27.03
C LEU A 158 -23.02 68.18 -28.48
N ILE A 159 -23.37 67.12 -29.22
CA ILE A 159 -23.87 67.23 -30.60
C ILE A 159 -25.33 67.70 -30.64
N GLU A 160 -26.16 67.30 -29.67
CA GLU A 160 -27.60 67.61 -29.67
C GLU A 160 -27.91 69.08 -29.33
N ILE A 161 -26.96 69.78 -28.71
CA ILE A 161 -27.10 71.18 -28.28
C ILE A 161 -26.62 72.17 -29.38
N ASN A 162 -25.95 71.71 -30.43
CA ASN A 162 -25.37 72.54 -31.50
C ASN A 162 -26.03 72.29 -32.87
#